data_AF-A0A4Z0VWK3-F1
#
_entry.id   AF-A0A4Z0VWK3-F1
#
_cell.length_a   1.000
_cell.length_b   1.000
_cell.length_c   1.000
_cell.angle_alpha   90.00
_cell.angle_beta   90.00
_cell.angle_gamma   90.00
#
_symmetry.space_group_name_H-M   'P 1'
#
loop_
_entity.id
_entity.type
_entity.pdbx_description
1 polymer ?
#
loop_
_entity_poly.entity_id
_entity_poly.type
_entity_poly.pdbx_seq_one_letter_code
_entity_poly.pdbx_strand_id
1 'polypeptide(L)'
;MNYDYLEYGEISLEALKKRNKYVVYKSNSIYSKKQFGFINETIYNSTVYSNLMKKELAKLKCKISLGVSGSKYKNGHIYTNKAKNLDGTERICYIKSINDNEILITECKKDRGSNYSAFWNILKNKLNKINDFYYKDDQFKIKLKDINPFIEAVNKIIEDYKSGKYKYRIPDNEYDMICKNGQYNYYNIIRYNI
;
A
#
# COMPACT_ATOMS: atom_id res chain seq x y z
N MET A 1 -23.32 -1.26 6.04
CA MET A 1 -21.99 -1.84 5.75
C MET A 1 -21.73 -2.91 6.76
N ASN A 2 -21.87 -4.18 6.36
CA ASN A 2 -21.48 -5.32 7.19
C ASN A 2 -20.03 -5.66 6.86
N TYR A 3 -19.21 -5.71 7.89
CA TYR A 3 -17.80 -6.06 7.82
C TYR A 3 -17.69 -7.49 8.35
N ASP A 4 -17.20 -8.43 7.55
CA ASP A 4 -16.88 -9.79 8.01
C ASP A 4 -15.38 -9.81 8.32
N TYR A 5 -15.07 -10.06 9.59
CA TYR A 5 -13.73 -9.97 10.15
C TYR A 5 -13.05 -11.34 10.12
N LEU A 6 -11.76 -11.39 9.81
CA LEU A 6 -10.88 -12.46 10.32
C LEU A 6 -10.36 -11.99 11.69
N GLU A 7 -11.25 -12.14 12.67
CA GLU A 7 -11.17 -12.10 14.14
C GLU A 7 -10.09 -11.29 14.89
N TYR A 8 -10.45 -10.02 15.15
CA TYR A 8 -10.31 -9.20 16.38
C TYR A 8 -8.95 -8.63 16.84
N GLY A 9 -8.69 -7.37 16.49
CA GLY A 9 -7.74 -6.53 17.24
C GLY A 9 -8.21 -6.28 18.67
N GLU A 10 -7.34 -5.71 19.50
CA GLU A 10 -7.61 -5.53 20.93
C GLU A 10 -7.89 -4.08 21.31
N ILE A 11 -8.66 -3.87 22.37
CA ILE A 11 -8.98 -2.53 22.89
C ILE A 11 -7.81 -1.87 23.64
N SER A 12 -6.75 -2.63 23.94
CA SER A 12 -5.49 -2.12 24.49
C SER A 12 -4.29 -2.88 23.94
N LEU A 13 -3.12 -2.23 23.97
CA LEU A 13 -1.87 -2.84 23.55
C LEU A 13 -1.45 -3.99 24.49
N GLU A 14 -1.69 -3.86 25.80
CA GLU A 14 -1.38 -4.95 26.75
C GLU A 14 -2.24 -6.19 26.48
N ALA A 15 -3.52 -6.01 26.13
CA ALA A 15 -4.39 -7.11 25.77
C ALA A 15 -3.90 -7.83 24.50
N LEU A 16 -3.42 -7.06 23.51
CA LEU A 16 -2.87 -7.63 22.27
C LEU A 16 -1.64 -8.50 22.55
N LYS A 17 -0.75 -8.02 23.42
CA LYS A 17 0.47 -8.75 23.80
C LYS A 17 0.18 -10.01 24.60
N LYS A 18 -0.89 -10.04 25.41
CA LYS A 18 -1.24 -11.21 26.25
C LYS A 18 -1.81 -12.40 25.48
N ARG A 19 -2.40 -12.20 24.30
CA ARG A 19 -3.16 -13.27 23.62
C ARG A 19 -2.31 -14.35 22.94
N ASN A 20 -1.00 -14.16 22.75
CA ASN A 20 -0.11 -15.09 22.00
C ASN A 20 -0.68 -15.55 20.63
N LYS A 21 -1.66 -14.83 20.10
CA LYS A 21 -2.36 -15.08 18.84
C LYS A 21 -2.40 -13.77 18.08
N TYR A 22 -2.08 -13.82 16.80
CA TYR A 22 -1.88 -12.62 15.99
C TYR A 22 -3.03 -12.45 14.99
N VAL A 23 -3.44 -11.20 14.77
CA VAL A 23 -4.66 -10.87 14.01
C VAL A 23 -4.38 -9.83 12.94
N VAL A 24 -4.97 -10.06 11.77
CA VAL A 24 -4.85 -9.24 10.56
C VAL A 24 -6.11 -8.43 10.34
N TYR A 25 -6.00 -7.12 10.13
CA TYR A 25 -7.14 -6.36 9.62
C TYR A 25 -7.34 -6.64 8.13
N LYS A 26 -8.44 -7.34 7.81
CA LYS A 26 -8.95 -7.50 6.45
C LYS A 26 -10.18 -6.61 6.29
N SER A 27 -10.10 -5.66 5.36
CA SER A 27 -11.24 -4.78 5.03
C SER A 27 -12.20 -5.51 4.12
N ASN A 28 -13.52 -5.33 4.22
CA ASN A 28 -14.49 -5.82 3.22
C ASN A 28 -15.09 -4.68 2.40
N SER A 29 -14.48 -3.51 2.44
CA SER A 29 -15.00 -2.34 1.75
C SER A 29 -15.08 -2.62 0.24
N ILE A 30 -16.30 -2.58 -0.28
CA ILE A 30 -16.59 -2.68 -1.71
C ILE A 30 -16.38 -1.29 -2.28
N TYR A 31 -15.30 -1.13 -3.05
CA TYR A 31 -15.00 0.14 -3.72
C TYR A 31 -15.50 0.11 -5.15
N SER A 32 -15.81 1.30 -5.69
CA SER A 32 -16.20 1.40 -7.09
C SER A 32 -15.04 0.96 -7.99
N LYS A 33 -15.34 0.29 -9.11
CA LYS A 33 -14.34 -0.07 -10.13
C LYS A 33 -13.59 1.16 -10.68
N LYS A 34 -14.19 2.36 -10.59
CA LYS A 34 -13.55 3.62 -10.98
C LYS A 34 -12.44 4.04 -10.01
N GLN A 35 -12.56 3.68 -8.74
CA GLN A 35 -11.59 4.00 -7.70
C GLN A 35 -10.54 2.89 -7.53
N PHE A 36 -10.93 1.63 -7.66
CA PHE A 36 -10.07 0.47 -7.44
C PHE A 36 -10.16 -0.53 -8.58
N GLY A 37 -9.00 -0.90 -9.12
CA GLY A 37 -8.91 -1.83 -10.24
C GLY A 37 -7.47 -2.01 -10.71
N PHE A 38 -7.29 -2.64 -11.87
CA PHE A 38 -5.98 -2.75 -12.49
C PHE A 38 -5.47 -1.37 -12.90
N ILE A 39 -4.20 -1.11 -12.60
CA ILE A 39 -3.62 0.24 -12.74
C ILE A 39 -3.62 0.74 -14.18
N ASN A 40 -3.46 -0.15 -15.16
CA ASN A 40 -3.50 0.16 -16.59
C ASN A 40 -4.83 0.76 -17.06
N GLU A 41 -5.92 0.58 -16.31
CA GLU A 41 -7.22 1.19 -16.61
C GLU A 41 -7.53 2.29 -15.59
N THR A 42 -7.39 1.98 -14.30
CA THR A 42 -7.88 2.85 -13.21
C THR A 42 -7.08 4.15 -13.08
N ILE A 43 -5.77 4.16 -13.40
CA ILE A 43 -4.92 5.36 -13.24
C ILE A 43 -5.43 6.56 -14.06
N TYR A 44 -6.07 6.30 -15.19
CA TYR A 44 -6.56 7.32 -16.10
C TYR A 44 -7.69 8.17 -15.52
N ASN A 45 -8.40 7.66 -14.53
CA ASN A 45 -9.43 8.38 -13.78
C ASN A 45 -8.85 9.47 -12.86
N SER A 46 -7.56 9.40 -12.54
CA SER A 46 -6.92 10.38 -11.65
C SER A 46 -6.82 11.76 -12.30
N THR A 47 -7.10 12.80 -11.51
CA THR A 47 -6.99 14.20 -11.94
C THR A 47 -5.64 14.84 -11.56
N VAL A 48 -4.69 14.10 -10.97
CA VAL A 48 -3.42 14.67 -10.47
C VAL A 48 -2.17 14.12 -11.15
N TYR A 49 -2.30 13.01 -11.87
CA TYR A 49 -1.21 12.47 -12.69
C TYR A 49 -1.30 13.03 -14.10
N SER A 50 -0.18 13.51 -14.64
CA SER A 50 -0.09 13.93 -16.04
C SER A 50 -0.32 12.73 -16.98
N ASN A 51 -0.64 12.99 -18.25
CA ASN A 51 -0.84 11.90 -19.22
C ASN A 51 0.42 11.04 -19.40
N LEU A 52 1.61 11.64 -19.31
CA LEU A 52 2.86 10.91 -19.38
C LEU A 52 3.04 10.02 -18.14
N MET A 53 2.77 10.55 -16.93
CA MET A 53 2.80 9.73 -15.71
C MET A 53 1.83 8.55 -15.77
N LYS A 54 0.61 8.77 -16.25
CA LYS A 54 -0.39 7.71 -16.40
C LYS A 54 0.11 6.59 -17.31
N LYS A 55 0.72 6.93 -18.45
CA LYS A 55 1.29 5.97 -19.40
C LYS A 55 2.43 5.16 -18.77
N GLU A 56 3.33 5.80 -18.04
CA GLU A 56 4.43 5.10 -17.37
C GLU A 56 3.93 4.19 -16.24
N LEU A 57 3.07 4.70 -15.36
CA LEU A 57 2.50 3.93 -14.25
C LEU A 57 1.61 2.77 -14.72
N ALA A 58 0.98 2.88 -15.89
CA ALA A 58 0.17 1.81 -16.49
C ALA A 58 0.99 0.54 -16.84
N LYS A 59 2.33 0.62 -16.86
CA LYS A 59 3.23 -0.54 -17.05
C LYS A 59 3.34 -1.44 -15.81
N LEU A 60 2.84 -0.99 -14.66
CA LEU A 60 2.79 -1.80 -13.44
C LEU A 60 1.75 -2.92 -13.58
N LYS A 61 2.12 -4.16 -13.24
CA LYS A 61 1.27 -5.36 -13.33
C LYS A 61 0.41 -5.56 -12.08
N CYS A 62 -0.20 -4.48 -11.60
CA CYS A 62 -0.72 -4.36 -10.25
C CYS A 62 -2.11 -3.73 -10.21
N LYS A 63 -2.69 -3.62 -9.01
CA LYS A 63 -3.91 -2.84 -8.79
C LYS A 63 -3.57 -1.49 -8.16
N ILE A 64 -4.44 -0.51 -8.36
CA ILE A 64 -4.37 0.79 -7.69
C ILE A 64 -5.71 1.14 -7.07
N SER A 65 -5.68 1.77 -5.90
CA SER A 65 -6.82 2.50 -5.36
C SER A 65 -6.55 3.99 -5.31
N LEU A 66 -7.37 4.78 -5.99
CA LEU A 66 -7.26 6.24 -5.97
C LEU A 66 -7.97 6.82 -4.73
N GLY A 67 -7.36 7.80 -4.10
CA GLY A 67 -7.99 8.64 -3.09
C GLY A 67 -9.09 9.50 -3.70
N VAL A 68 -10.13 9.77 -2.94
CA VAL A 68 -11.29 10.57 -3.37
C VAL A 68 -11.36 11.83 -2.52
N SER A 69 -11.44 12.98 -3.17
CA SER A 69 -11.71 14.27 -2.52
C SER A 69 -12.81 14.98 -3.29
N GLY A 70 -14.00 15.06 -2.68
CA GLY A 70 -15.22 15.43 -3.40
C GLY A 70 -15.51 14.43 -4.53
N SER A 71 -15.70 14.93 -5.75
CA SER A 71 -15.92 14.11 -6.95
C SER A 71 -14.64 13.76 -7.73
N LYS A 72 -13.45 14.13 -7.24
CA LYS A 72 -12.18 13.97 -7.97
C LYS A 72 -11.35 12.82 -7.42
N TYR A 73 -10.81 11.99 -8.31
CA TYR A 73 -9.82 10.97 -7.98
C TYR A 73 -8.41 11.58 -7.97
N LYS A 74 -7.63 11.26 -6.94
CA LYS A 74 -6.35 11.91 -6.62
C LYS A 74 -5.20 10.91 -6.69
N ASN A 75 -4.29 11.00 -5.73
CA ASN A 75 -3.16 10.11 -5.52
C ASN A 75 -3.63 8.69 -5.19
N GLY A 76 -2.76 7.68 -5.23
CA GLY A 76 -3.21 6.29 -5.12
C GLY A 76 -2.33 5.38 -4.28
N HIS A 77 -2.95 4.32 -3.77
CA HIS A 77 -2.28 3.20 -3.12
C HIS A 77 -2.08 2.08 -4.15
N ILE A 78 -0.86 1.55 -4.22
CA ILE A 78 -0.49 0.45 -5.09
C ILE A 78 -0.66 -0.87 -4.32
N TYR A 79 -1.25 -1.85 -4.98
CA TYR A 79 -1.52 -3.17 -4.44
C TYR A 79 -1.06 -4.27 -5.40
N THR A 80 -0.80 -5.47 -4.88
CA THR A 80 -0.60 -6.65 -5.73
C THR A 80 -1.84 -6.92 -6.59
N ASN A 81 -1.67 -7.74 -7.63
CA ASN A 81 -2.78 -8.20 -8.46
C ASN A 81 -3.78 -9.11 -7.72
N LYS A 82 -3.39 -9.72 -6.58
CA LYS A 82 -4.26 -10.57 -5.75
C LYS A 82 -5.16 -9.78 -4.81
N ALA A 83 -4.93 -8.48 -4.64
CA ALA A 83 -5.71 -7.63 -3.75
C ALA A 83 -7.21 -7.71 -4.07
N LYS A 84 -7.99 -8.12 -3.07
CA LYS A 84 -9.46 -8.11 -3.09
C LYS A 84 -10.03 -6.91 -2.34
N ASN A 85 -9.25 -6.37 -1.41
CA ASN A 85 -9.66 -5.41 -0.41
C ASN A 85 -8.63 -4.28 -0.30
N LEU A 86 -9.04 -3.12 0.25
CA LEU A 86 -8.13 -2.01 0.54
C LEU A 86 -7.64 -2.05 1.98
N ASP A 87 -6.81 -3.05 2.28
CA ASP A 87 -6.13 -3.20 3.56
C ASP A 87 -4.60 -3.22 3.38
N GLY A 88 -3.85 -3.50 4.44
CA GLY A 88 -2.39 -3.50 4.41
C GLY A 88 -1.77 -4.75 3.77
N THR A 89 -2.53 -5.85 3.69
CA THR A 89 -1.99 -7.20 3.42
C THR A 89 -1.43 -7.34 2.01
N GLU A 90 -2.08 -6.69 1.05
CA GLU A 90 -1.70 -6.73 -0.36
C GLU A 90 -1.16 -5.36 -0.84
N ARG A 91 -0.98 -4.40 0.07
CA ARG A 91 -0.51 -3.05 -0.28
C ARG A 91 1.01 -3.03 -0.40
N ILE A 92 1.48 -2.35 -1.43
CA ILE A 92 2.90 -2.19 -1.73
C ILE A 92 3.41 -0.84 -1.27
N CYS A 93 2.75 0.24 -1.70
CA CYS A 93 3.13 1.60 -1.33
C CYS A 93 1.98 2.58 -1.61
N TYR A 94 2.20 3.84 -1.23
CA TYR A 94 1.42 4.98 -1.69
C TYR A 94 2.23 5.82 -2.67
N ILE A 95 1.56 6.30 -3.72
CA ILE A 95 2.15 7.14 -4.76
C ILE A 95 1.46 8.50 -4.83
N LYS A 96 2.24 9.57 -4.91
CA LYS A 96 1.72 10.95 -4.98
C LYS A 96 2.39 11.74 -6.09
N SER A 97 1.60 12.45 -6.89
CA SER A 97 2.13 13.42 -7.84
C SER A 97 2.66 14.64 -7.08
N ILE A 98 3.89 15.07 -7.38
CA ILE A 98 4.46 16.33 -6.86
C ILE A 98 4.24 17.44 -7.88
N ASN A 99 4.54 17.16 -9.15
CA ASN A 99 4.33 18.00 -10.31
C ASN A 99 4.24 17.08 -11.56
N ASP A 100 4.18 17.63 -12.77
CA ASP A 100 3.97 16.83 -13.99
C ASP A 100 5.08 15.81 -14.31
N ASN A 101 6.27 15.96 -13.70
CA ASN A 101 7.47 15.18 -13.99
C ASN A 101 8.05 14.44 -12.78
N GLU A 102 7.46 14.55 -11.59
CA GLU A 102 8.00 13.96 -10.36
C GLU A 102 6.93 13.26 -9.53
N ILE A 103 7.24 12.02 -9.12
CA ILE A 103 6.38 11.21 -8.26
C ILE A 103 7.07 10.95 -6.92
N LEU A 104 6.28 10.97 -5.86
CA LEU A 104 6.67 10.59 -4.51
C LEU A 104 6.17 9.18 -4.23
N ILE A 105 7.04 8.31 -3.74
CA ILE A 105 6.72 6.95 -3.29
C ILE A 105 6.97 6.89 -1.77
N THR A 106 5.97 6.49 -0.99
CA THR A 106 6.04 6.46 0.48
C THR A 106 5.20 5.32 1.05
N GLU A 107 5.48 4.94 2.29
CA GLU A 107 4.52 4.20 3.10
C GLU A 107 3.25 5.06 3.32
N CYS A 108 2.12 4.38 3.44
CA CYS A 108 0.86 4.96 3.86
C CYS A 108 0.90 5.26 5.37
N LYS A 109 1.20 6.51 5.73
CA LYS A 109 1.02 7.00 7.10
C LYS A 109 -0.30 7.76 7.15
N LYS A 110 -1.36 7.14 7.67
CA LYS A 110 -2.64 7.81 7.95
C LYS A 110 -2.89 7.81 9.45
N ASP A 111 -3.64 8.80 9.91
CA ASP A 111 -4.01 8.90 11.34
C ASP A 111 -5.20 7.99 11.69
N ARG A 112 -5.85 7.36 10.70
CA ARG A 112 -7.04 6.50 10.87
C ARG A 112 -7.03 5.32 9.89
N GLY A 113 -7.07 4.10 10.42
CA GLY A 113 -7.17 2.84 9.64
C GLY A 113 -5.87 2.03 9.64
N SER A 114 -5.89 0.81 9.07
CA SER A 114 -4.67 0.00 8.92
C SER A 114 -3.72 0.70 7.94
N ASN A 115 -2.64 1.21 8.50
CA ASN A 115 -1.68 2.11 7.91
C ASN A 115 -0.59 1.36 7.16
N TYR A 116 -0.15 0.22 7.68
CA TYR A 116 1.06 -0.41 7.15
C TYR A 116 0.84 -1.19 5.85
N SER A 117 1.79 -1.07 4.91
CA SER A 117 1.82 -1.85 3.68
C SER A 117 2.74 -3.07 3.83
N ALA A 118 2.21 -4.29 3.73
CA ALA A 118 2.96 -5.51 4.00
C ALA A 118 4.23 -5.68 3.12
N PHE A 119 4.25 -5.06 1.94
CA PHE A 119 5.38 -5.10 1.00
C PHE A 119 6.26 -3.84 1.01
N TRP A 120 5.98 -2.82 1.84
CA TRP A 120 6.74 -1.57 1.82
C TRP A 120 8.23 -1.79 2.09
N ASN A 121 8.58 -2.56 3.12
CA ASN A 121 9.98 -2.82 3.44
C ASN A 121 10.71 -3.58 2.33
N ILE A 122 10.03 -4.50 1.63
CA ILE A 122 10.61 -5.19 0.46
C ILE A 122 10.88 -4.19 -0.65
N LEU A 123 9.89 -3.31 -0.96
CA LEU A 123 10.06 -2.29 -1.98
C LEU A 123 11.18 -1.33 -1.60
N LYS A 124 11.14 -0.75 -0.40
CA LYS A 124 12.17 0.14 0.14
C LYS A 124 13.57 -0.46 0.03
N ASN A 125 13.75 -1.73 0.39
CA ASN A 125 15.03 -2.41 0.27
C ASN A 125 15.51 -2.59 -1.19
N LYS A 126 14.58 -2.74 -2.15
CA LYS A 126 14.91 -2.77 -3.58
C LYS A 126 15.26 -1.37 -4.09
N LEU A 127 14.47 -0.36 -3.70
CA LEU A 127 14.67 1.03 -4.14
C LEU A 127 15.96 1.66 -3.58
N ASN A 128 16.33 1.34 -2.34
CA ASN A 128 17.58 1.80 -1.73
C ASN A 128 18.85 1.32 -2.46
N LYS A 129 18.75 0.31 -3.32
CA LYS A 129 19.87 -0.20 -4.11
C LYS A 129 20.01 0.51 -5.47
N ILE A 130 19.14 1.47 -5.75
CA ILE A 130 19.09 2.21 -7.01
C ILE A 130 19.67 3.59 -6.74
N ASN A 131 20.80 3.92 -7.37
CA ASN A 131 21.55 5.14 -7.08
C ASN A 131 20.80 6.43 -7.50
N ASP A 132 19.87 6.33 -8.45
CA ASP A 132 19.22 7.50 -9.06
C ASP A 132 18.03 8.04 -8.24
N PHE A 133 17.66 7.40 -7.13
CA PHE A 133 16.50 7.80 -6.33
C PHE A 133 16.90 8.63 -5.12
N TYR A 134 16.31 9.82 -5.02
CA TYR A 134 16.45 10.65 -3.83
C TYR A 134 15.58 10.11 -2.70
N TYR A 135 16.22 9.63 -1.62
CA TYR A 135 15.54 9.12 -0.44
C TYR A 135 15.70 10.09 0.74
N LYS A 136 14.57 10.55 1.29
CA LYS A 136 14.52 11.39 2.50
C LYS A 136 13.20 11.17 3.24
N ASP A 137 13.24 11.19 4.58
CA ASP A 137 12.06 11.09 5.46
C ASP A 137 11.16 9.86 5.19
N ASP A 138 11.77 8.72 4.83
CA ASP A 138 11.06 7.48 4.47
C ASP A 138 10.23 7.59 3.17
N GLN A 139 10.69 8.43 2.25
CA GLN A 139 10.07 8.67 0.95
C GLN A 139 11.11 8.68 -0.16
N PHE A 140 10.73 8.16 -1.33
CA PHE A 140 11.51 8.25 -2.55
C PHE A 140 10.89 9.27 -3.48
N LYS A 141 11.68 10.25 -3.90
CA LYS A 141 11.31 11.19 -4.95
C LYS A 141 11.95 10.73 -6.26
N ILE A 142 11.11 10.46 -7.26
CA ILE A 142 11.52 9.87 -8.54
C ILE A 142 11.11 10.81 -9.68
N LYS A 143 12.06 11.14 -10.54
CA LYS A 143 11.77 11.85 -11.80
C LYS A 143 11.19 10.86 -12.80
N LEU A 144 10.24 11.32 -13.60
CA LEU A 144 9.51 10.45 -14.53
C LEU A 144 10.42 9.79 -15.58
N LYS A 145 11.49 10.47 -15.99
CA LYS A 145 12.51 9.90 -16.88
C LYS A 145 13.25 8.69 -16.28
N ASP A 146 13.28 8.58 -14.96
CA ASP A 146 14.01 7.57 -14.20
C ASP A 146 13.02 6.57 -13.54
N ILE A 147 11.76 6.50 -13.97
CA ILE A 147 10.71 5.71 -13.30
C ILE A 147 10.82 4.19 -13.53
N ASN A 148 11.53 3.75 -14.58
CA ASN A 148 11.59 2.35 -14.97
C ASN A 148 12.09 1.41 -13.86
N PRO A 149 13.18 1.70 -13.13
CA PRO A 149 13.63 0.85 -12.03
C PRO A 149 12.60 0.69 -10.91
N PHE A 150 11.75 1.70 -10.66
CA PHE A 150 10.62 1.57 -9.73
C PHE A 150 9.55 0.60 -10.26
N ILE A 151 9.21 0.70 -11.55
CA ILE A 151 8.26 -0.19 -12.22
C ILE A 151 8.75 -1.64 -12.16
N GLU A 152 10.03 -1.87 -12.46
CA GLU A 152 10.68 -3.17 -12.39
C GLU A 152 10.69 -3.73 -10.97
N ALA A 153 11.01 -2.91 -9.97
CA ALA A 153 11.02 -3.33 -8.57
C ALA A 153 9.62 -3.80 -8.11
N VAL A 154 8.57 -3.05 -8.41
CA VAL A 154 7.19 -3.43 -8.06
C VAL A 154 6.74 -4.68 -8.81
N ASN A 155 7.00 -4.75 -10.12
CA ASN A 155 6.66 -5.94 -10.91
C ASN A 155 7.41 -7.18 -10.39
N LYS A 156 8.68 -7.05 -9.99
CA LYS A 156 9.44 -8.16 -9.41
C LYS A 156 8.86 -8.62 -8.08
N ILE A 157 8.38 -7.72 -7.23
CA ILE A 157 7.67 -8.08 -5.98
C ILE A 157 6.43 -8.92 -6.31
N ILE A 158 5.66 -8.53 -7.32
CA ILE A 158 4.44 -9.25 -7.71
C ILE A 158 4.76 -10.65 -8.21
N GLU A 159 5.81 -10.81 -9.04
CA GLU A 159 6.26 -12.13 -9.50
C GLU A 159 6.83 -12.99 -8.36
N ASP A 160 7.70 -12.42 -7.51
CA ASP A 160 8.24 -13.10 -6.33
C ASP A 160 7.10 -13.59 -5.42
N TYR A 161 6.09 -12.75 -5.17
CA TYR A 161 4.91 -13.12 -4.39
C TYR A 161 4.08 -14.22 -5.08
N LYS A 162 3.89 -14.15 -6.40
CA LYS A 162 3.17 -15.17 -7.17
C LYS A 162 3.88 -16.53 -7.10
N SER A 163 5.21 -16.54 -7.11
CA SER A 163 6.04 -17.74 -6.99
C SER A 163 6.15 -18.31 -5.57
N GLY A 164 5.57 -17.66 -4.57
CA GLY A 164 5.65 -18.10 -3.18
C GLY A 164 6.98 -17.77 -2.47
N LYS A 165 7.80 -16.89 -3.06
CA LYS A 165 9.10 -16.49 -2.48
C LYS A 165 8.96 -15.71 -1.17
N TYR A 166 7.85 -15.02 -0.98
CA TYR A 166 7.60 -14.26 0.24
C TYR A 166 6.65 -15.01 1.17
N LYS A 167 7.00 -15.02 2.46
CA LYS A 167 6.14 -15.57 3.52
C LYS A 167 5.71 -14.46 4.47
N TYR A 168 4.48 -14.59 4.96
CA TYR A 168 4.00 -13.73 6.02
C TYR A 168 4.81 -13.95 7.30
N ARG A 169 5.22 -12.84 7.90
CA ARG A 169 5.78 -12.79 9.25
C ARG A 169 5.05 -11.72 10.03
N ILE A 170 4.85 -12.02 11.31
CA ILE A 170 4.28 -11.09 12.27
C ILE A 170 5.44 -10.67 13.18
N PRO A 171 5.86 -9.40 13.17
CA PRO A 171 6.96 -8.95 14.02
C PRO A 171 6.52 -8.89 15.48
N ASP A 172 7.37 -9.36 16.38
CA ASP A 172 7.03 -9.54 17.80
C ASP A 172 6.77 -8.23 18.58
N ASN A 173 7.05 -7.07 18.00
CA ASN A 173 6.95 -5.76 18.66
C ASN A 173 6.42 -4.64 17.74
N GLU A 174 5.69 -5.00 16.68
CA GLU A 174 5.13 -4.00 15.78
C GLU A 174 3.61 -4.12 15.67
N TYR A 175 2.95 -3.01 15.93
CA TYR A 175 1.50 -2.92 16.00
C TYR A 175 0.99 -1.62 15.38
N ASP A 176 -0.23 -1.70 14.87
CA ASP A 176 -0.96 -0.60 14.25
C ASP A 176 -2.29 -0.39 14.97
N MET A 177 -2.92 0.78 14.78
CA MET A 177 -4.10 1.18 15.53
C MET A 177 -5.17 1.78 14.63
N ILE A 178 -6.42 1.39 14.87
CA ILE A 178 -7.60 1.94 14.17
C ILE A 178 -8.56 2.52 15.19
N CYS A 179 -8.93 3.79 15.01
CA CYS A 179 -10.05 4.40 15.74
C CYS A 179 -11.36 4.20 14.95
N LYS A 180 -12.32 3.49 15.55
CA LYS A 180 -13.66 3.28 15.00
C LYS A 180 -14.68 3.74 16.03
N ASN A 181 -15.53 4.70 15.66
CA ASN A 181 -16.57 5.25 16.54
C ASN A 181 -16.03 5.75 17.89
N GLY A 182 -14.83 6.37 17.90
CA GLY A 182 -14.17 6.84 19.12
C GLY A 182 -13.41 5.77 19.91
N GLN A 183 -13.49 4.49 19.51
CA GLN A 183 -12.79 3.39 20.15
C GLN A 183 -11.54 2.98 19.37
N TYR A 184 -10.39 2.96 20.05
CA TYR A 184 -9.14 2.48 19.50
C TYR A 184 -9.04 0.96 19.58
N ASN A 185 -8.60 0.35 18.48
CA ASN A 185 -8.31 -1.08 18.39
C ASN A 185 -6.87 -1.25 17.88
N TYR A 186 -6.10 -2.14 18.50
CA TYR A 186 -4.70 -2.43 18.20
C TYR A 186 -4.58 -3.75 17.45
N TYR A 187 -3.68 -3.82 16.47
CA TYR A 187 -3.48 -4.95 15.59
C TYR A 187 -1.99 -5.22 15.41
N ASN A 188 -1.60 -6.47 15.18
CA ASN A 188 -0.22 -6.76 14.83
C ASN A 188 0.06 -6.36 13.38
N ILE A 189 1.25 -5.81 13.13
CA ILE A 189 1.70 -5.54 11.77
C ILE A 189 2.06 -6.86 11.10
N ILE A 190 1.79 -6.96 9.81
CA ILE A 190 2.18 -8.10 8.99
C ILE A 190 3.15 -7.62 7.94
N ARG A 191 4.22 -8.39 7.78
CA ARG A 191 5.23 -8.16 6.76
C ARG A 191 5.39 -9.40 5.91
N TYR A 192 5.81 -9.16 4.69
CA TYR A 192 6.42 -10.20 3.89
C TYR A 192 7.93 -10.14 4.06
N ASN A 193 8.54 -11.30 4.34
CA ASN A 193 9.98 -11.48 4.34
C ASN A 193 10.40 -12.49 3.26
N ILE A 194 11.68 -12.42 2.89
CA ILE A 194 12.40 -13.41 2.07
C ILE A 194 13.04 -14.42 3.01
#